data_AF-A0A7W7VF88-F1
#
_entry.id   AF-A0A7W7VF88-F1
#
_cell.length_a   1.000
_cell.length_b   1.000
_cell.length_c   1.000
_cell.angle_alpha   90.00
_cell.angle_beta   90.00
_cell.angle_gamma   90.00
#
_symmetry.space_group_name_H-M   'P 1'
#
loop_
_entity.id
_entity.type
_entity.pdbx_description
1 polymer ?
#
loop_
_entity_poly.entity_id
_entity_poly.type
_entity_poly.pdbx_seq_one_letter_code
_entity_poly.pdbx_strand_id
1 'polypeptide(L)'
;MTDRTVLARVRELRGVTWDWKADGARGIGVIAQDVEKVFPDAVVTGEDGYLRVDYHGLVGVLVEAVKELAERVEELERRDRP
;
A
#
# COMPACT_ATOMS: atom_id res chain seq x y z
N MET A 1 20.01 -2.14 -6.18
CA MET A 1 19.84 -1.76 -4.76
C MET A 1 18.39 -1.38 -4.60
N THR A 2 17.57 -2.22 -3.98
CA THR A 2 16.17 -1.89 -3.72
C THR A 2 16.15 -0.79 -2.66
N ASP A 3 15.55 0.34 -3.00
CA ASP A 3 15.35 1.46 -2.08
C ASP A 3 14.50 0.97 -0.89
N ARG A 4 14.95 1.20 0.34
CA ARG A 4 14.36 0.61 1.57
C ARG A 4 13.25 1.48 2.18
N THR A 5 12.90 2.60 1.54
CA THR A 5 11.90 3.55 2.01
C THR A 5 10.48 2.97 1.95
N VAL A 6 9.60 3.46 2.81
CA VAL A 6 8.19 3.00 2.84
C VAL A 6 7.49 3.37 1.55
N LEU A 7 7.74 4.57 1.02
CA LEU A 7 7.22 5.06 -0.25
C LEU A 7 7.65 4.18 -1.42
N ALA A 8 8.92 3.74 -1.48
CA ALA A 8 9.37 2.84 -2.54
C ALA A 8 8.61 1.51 -2.50
N ARG A 9 8.43 0.93 -1.31
CA ARG A 9 7.67 -0.30 -1.10
C ARG A 9 6.19 -0.14 -1.44
N VAL A 10 5.55 0.96 -1.01
CA VAL A 10 4.14 1.25 -1.36
C VAL A 10 3.95 1.35 -2.88
N ARG A 11 4.95 1.85 -3.63
CA ARG A 11 4.90 1.91 -5.11
C ARG A 11 4.92 0.54 -5.79
N GLU A 12 5.31 -0.52 -5.09
CA GLU A 12 5.24 -1.90 -5.60
C GLU A 12 3.81 -2.46 -5.53
N LEU A 13 2.95 -1.87 -4.69
CA LEU A 13 1.55 -2.28 -4.56
C LEU A 13 0.73 -1.82 -5.78
N ARG A 14 -0.27 -2.63 -6.14
CA ARG A 14 -1.17 -2.34 -7.25
C ARG A 14 -2.59 -2.12 -6.74
N GLY A 15 -3.13 -0.94 -7.04
CA GLY A 15 -4.57 -0.69 -6.96
C GLY A 15 -5.28 -1.49 -8.06
N VAL A 16 -6.32 -2.22 -7.69
CA VAL A 16 -7.09 -3.07 -8.61
C VAL A 16 -8.58 -2.85 -8.43
N THR A 17 -9.33 -3.09 -9.49
CA THR A 17 -10.79 -3.24 -9.46
C THR A 17 -11.14 -4.66 -9.87
N TRP A 18 -12.22 -5.20 -9.31
CA TRP A 18 -12.72 -6.53 -9.65
C TRP A 18 -14.24 -6.55 -9.59
N ASP A 19 -14.84 -7.58 -10.17
CA ASP A 19 -16.26 -7.88 -10.01
C ASP A 19 -16.38 -9.14 -9.14
N TRP A 20 -17.24 -9.07 -8.12
CA TRP A 20 -17.48 -10.19 -7.23
C TRP A 20 -18.21 -11.31 -7.98
N LYS A 21 -17.70 -12.54 -7.86
CA LYS A 21 -18.33 -13.71 -8.51
C LYS A 21 -19.72 -14.02 -7.97
N ALA A 22 -20.04 -13.57 -6.75
CA ALA A 22 -21.31 -13.87 -6.09
C ALA A 22 -22.49 -13.10 -6.71
N ASP A 23 -22.28 -11.83 -7.05
CA ASP A 23 -23.36 -10.89 -7.42
C ASP A 23 -22.98 -9.93 -8.56
N GLY A 24 -21.75 -9.98 -9.07
CA GLY A 24 -21.24 -9.03 -10.06
C GLY A 24 -20.97 -7.63 -9.51
N ALA A 25 -21.03 -7.43 -8.19
CA ALA A 25 -20.78 -6.13 -7.60
C ALA A 25 -19.32 -5.71 -7.83
N ARG A 26 -19.11 -4.43 -8.13
CA ARG A 26 -17.77 -3.89 -8.37
C ARG A 26 -17.06 -3.59 -7.06
N GLY A 27 -15.85 -4.10 -6.92
CA GLY A 27 -14.91 -3.81 -5.84
C GLY A 27 -13.70 -3.00 -6.32
N ILE A 28 -13.06 -2.31 -5.39
CA ILE A 28 -11.78 -1.62 -5.57
C ILE A 28 -10.93 -1.78 -4.32
N GLY A 29 -9.62 -1.89 -4.48
CA GLY A 29 -8.70 -2.04 -3.37
C GLY A 29 -7.36 -2.62 -3.81
N VAL A 30 -6.82 -3.50 -2.99
CA VAL A 30 -5.54 -4.18 -3.21
C VAL A 30 -5.69 -5.69 -2.99
N ILE A 31 -4.75 -6.47 -3.51
CA ILE A 31 -4.73 -7.93 -3.36
C ILE A 31 -3.91 -8.31 -2.13
N ALA A 32 -4.49 -9.08 -1.20
CA ALA A 32 -3.84 -9.47 0.06
C ALA A 32 -2.49 -10.16 -0.16
N GLN A 33 -2.37 -11.03 -1.17
CA GLN A 33 -1.11 -11.71 -1.52
C GLN A 33 -0.04 -10.77 -2.06
N ASP A 34 -0.43 -9.68 -2.72
CA ASP A 34 0.52 -8.67 -3.18
C ASP A 34 0.96 -7.76 -2.02
N VAL A 35 0.03 -7.44 -1.11
CA VAL A 35 0.36 -6.73 0.13
C VAL A 35 1.28 -7.57 1.00
N GLU A 36 1.02 -8.86 1.19
CA GLU A 36 1.82 -9.76 2.05
C GLU A 36 3.31 -9.79 1.65
N LYS A 37 3.59 -9.80 0.34
CA LYS A 37 4.98 -9.80 -0.18
C LYS A 37 5.74 -8.53 0.20
N VAL A 38 5.03 -7.42 0.37
CA VAL A 38 5.64 -6.09 0.57
C VAL A 38 5.52 -5.65 2.02
N PHE A 39 4.39 -5.87 2.68
CA PHE A 39 4.04 -5.50 4.05
C PHE A 39 3.31 -6.67 4.73
N PRO A 40 4.03 -7.72 5.16
CA PRO A 40 3.41 -8.92 5.74
C PRO A 40 2.59 -8.61 7.01
N ASP A 41 3.01 -7.63 7.81
CA ASP A 41 2.30 -7.21 9.02
C ASP A 41 0.97 -6.47 8.75
N ALA A 42 0.69 -6.12 7.48
CA ALA A 42 -0.58 -5.52 7.04
C ALA A 42 -1.53 -6.55 6.43
N VAL A 43 -1.30 -7.84 6.69
CA VAL A 43 -2.13 -8.96 6.23
C VAL A 43 -2.40 -9.89 7.40
N VAL A 44 -3.63 -10.40 7.46
CA VAL A 44 -4.04 -11.41 8.44
C VAL A 44 -4.63 -12.61 7.72
N THR A 45 -4.43 -13.79 8.29
CA THR A 45 -5.13 -15.00 7.86
C THR A 45 -6.44 -15.12 8.62
N GLY A 46 -7.56 -15.14 7.90
CA GLY A 46 -8.87 -15.38 8.50
C GLY A 46 -9.01 -16.81 9.05
N GLU A 47 -10.02 -17.04 9.88
CA GLU A 47 -10.34 -18.37 10.41
C GLU A 47 -10.68 -19.39 9.29
N ASP A 48 -11.11 -18.89 8.14
CA ASP A 48 -11.37 -19.64 6.91
C ASP A 48 -10.10 -19.99 6.11
N GLY A 49 -8.92 -19.59 6.60
CA GLY A 49 -7.63 -19.82 5.96
C GLY A 49 -7.31 -18.86 4.80
N TYR A 50 -8.18 -17.90 4.50
CA TYR A 50 -7.94 -16.92 3.44
C TYR A 50 -7.22 -15.68 3.98
N LEU A 51 -6.26 -15.18 3.20
CA LEU A 51 -5.58 -13.91 3.50
C LEU A 51 -6.53 -12.72 3.31
N ARG A 52 -6.46 -11.78 4.24
CA ARG A 52 -7.23 -10.54 4.26
C ARG A 52 -6.27 -9.39 4.55
N VAL A 53 -6.51 -8.25 3.90
CA VAL A 53 -5.74 -7.04 4.18
C VAL A 53 -6.17 -6.49 5.54
N ASP A 54 -5.21 -6.23 6.44
CA ASP A 54 -5.47 -5.39 7.59
C ASP A 54 -5.37 -3.91 7.17
N TYR A 55 -6.54 -3.33 6.88
CA TYR A 55 -6.61 -1.93 6.48
C TYR A 55 -6.20 -0.97 7.60
N HIS A 56 -6.26 -1.37 8.88
CA HIS A 56 -5.78 -0.52 9.97
C HIS A 56 -4.25 -0.44 9.96
N GLY A 57 -3.57 -1.59 9.86
CA GLY A 57 -2.13 -1.65 9.67
C GLY A 57 -1.68 -0.94 8.39
N LEU A 58 -2.40 -1.13 7.28
CA LEU A 58 -2.09 -0.48 6.00
C LEU A 58 -2.18 1.05 6.08
N VAL A 59 -3.13 1.61 6.86
CA VAL A 59 -3.20 3.08 7.07
C VAL A 59 -1.90 3.61 7.70
N GLY A 60 -1.31 2.89 8.67
CA GLY A 60 -0.03 3.28 9.26
C GLY A 60 1.10 3.34 8.22
N VAL A 61 1.15 2.35 7.32
CA VAL A 61 2.09 2.33 6.19
C VAL A 61 1.88 3.54 5.27
N LEU A 62 0.62 3.87 4.96
CA LEU A 62 0.30 5.01 4.09
C LEU A 62 0.69 6.36 4.73
N VAL A 63 0.55 6.51 6.05
CA VAL A 63 0.99 7.72 6.76
C VAL A 63 2.50 7.95 6.59
N GLU A 64 3.31 6.91 6.76
CA GLU A 64 4.77 7.04 6.59
C GLU A 64 5.15 7.29 5.12
N ALA A 65 4.47 6.66 4.17
CA ALA A 65 4.68 6.94 2.75
C ALA A 65 4.36 8.39 2.36
N VAL A 66 3.31 8.99 2.94
CA VAL A 66 2.95 10.40 2.73
C VAL A 66 3.99 11.33 3.34
N LYS A 67 4.52 11.02 4.53
CA LYS A 67 5.59 11.81 5.15
C LYS A 67 6.86 11.80 4.29
N GLU A 68 7.32 10.62 3.86
CA GLU A 68 8.49 10.51 2.99
C GLU A 68 8.28 11.22 1.64
N LEU A 69 7.06 11.18 1.08
CA LEU A 69 6.72 11.93 -0.12
C LEU A 69 6.79 13.44 0.12
N ALA A 70 6.25 13.93 1.24
CA ALA A 70 6.29 15.34 1.61
C ALA A 70 7.74 15.84 1.78
N GLU A 71 8.59 15.09 2.49
CA GLU A 71 10.01 15.42 2.64
C GLU A 71 10.73 15.57 1.29
N ARG A 72 10.41 14.67 0.34
CA ARG A 72 10.99 14.73 -1.01
C ARG A 72 10.47 15.92 -1.82
N VAL A 73 9.21 16.31 -1.64
CA VAL A 73 8.66 17.53 -2.25
C VAL A 73 9.35 18.78 -1.68
N GLU A 74 9.49 18.88 -0.35
CA GLU A 74 10.19 19.99 0.30
C GLU A 74 11.66 20.11 -0.14
N GLU A 75 12.35 18.99 -0.33
CA GLU A 75 13.72 18.97 -0.86
C GLU A 75 13.80 19.53 -2.28
N LEU A 76 12.87 19.12 -3.16
CA LEU A 76 12.79 19.61 -4.53
C LEU A 76 12.47 21.11 -4.56
N GLU A 77 11.51 21.57 -3.76
CA GLU A 77 11.14 22.99 -3.66
C GLU A 77 12.28 23.87 -3.12
N ARG A 78 13.10 23.34 -2.20
CA ARG A 78 14.31 24.05 -1.74
C ARG A 78 15.37 24.16 -2.83
N ARG A 79 15.55 23.10 -3.63
CA ARG A 79 16.54 23.09 -4.72
C ARG A 79 16.18 24.05 -5.84
N ASP A 80 14.88 24.15 -6.15
CA ASP A 80 14.38 24.95 -7.26
C ASP A 80 14.07 26.41 -6.82
N ARG A 81 14.43 26.79 -5.58
CA ARG A 81 14.37 28.17 -5.09
C ARG A 81 15.57 28.97 -5.66
N PRO A 82 15.33 30.11 -6.34
CA PRO A 82 16.40 30.97 -6.87
C PRO A 82 17.23 31.64 -5.78
#